data_AF-A0A061IZG8-F1
#
_entry.id   AF-A0A061IZG8-F1
#
_cell.length_a   1.000
_cell.length_b   1.000
_cell.length_c   1.000
_cell.angle_alpha   90.00
_cell.angle_beta   90.00
_cell.angle_gamma   90.00
#
_symmetry.space_group_name_H-M   'P 1'
#
loop_
_entity.id
_entity.type
_entity.pdbx_description
1 polymer ?
#
loop_
_entity_poly.entity_id
_entity_poly.type
_entity_poly.pdbx_seq_one_letter_code
_entity_poly.pdbx_strand_id
1 'polypeptide(L)'
;MFLTALMKERRVHEAYDKISWMLLPVIKRRAAVKEKRTRAEMLTRMNKDNIPFPSPDVIYSMYGTFFNEWPPRLLEMLARKGKPLFLKAGTFLMHEGDLDRCMYMITTGRVSVILNDRSKGKKRTKECSKACFELNPPCYVGEFALVCKEPRSASIQCETDMGAWAVSPEDYEDVAQHLSAEVASKQREATDVRRRANLQKFFPLRVELLRQFPYFEKFSAEALNKIISAVEPIVLHDGDHLYSKSDMDSSAYFIQDGVAILLEEDGTRHSIPRGSCVGIFECACSVNERKRCSIISKNYCDIWRMRREVLIDVGLSEPAAFLYCRSAAKSQRANEVIKPTTTPVSVRKDPYLMFCLTRHLMNRLWESALPVIYLNDEKLVVQGQPFQQFIILHSGVFETTFIAGNNEHHTVRITVNGEATAMEVLSGSVDNVFSKGRDNISKTFFSLVLGAYECASSMSQYCSTVTSYGLSEAFVVDRASFDALLPVELKEIMEADKGAREIVYSSHKQNDPSQLTSNMHLGFAAAYRKARECHLKGDAI
;
A
#
# COMPACT_ATOMS: atom_id res chain seq x y z
N MET A 1 -39.54 30.13 -39.75
CA MET A 1 -38.20 30.18 -40.37
C MET A 1 -37.47 31.50 -40.09
N PHE A 2 -38.03 32.66 -40.42
CA PHE A 2 -37.40 33.96 -40.16
C PHE A 2 -37.28 34.31 -38.66
N LEU A 3 -38.37 34.15 -37.90
CA LEU A 3 -38.40 34.43 -36.46
C LEU A 3 -37.40 33.57 -35.66
N THR A 4 -37.26 32.30 -36.05
CA THR A 4 -36.32 31.35 -35.45
C THR A 4 -34.85 31.70 -35.74
N ALA A 5 -34.55 32.27 -36.92
CA ALA A 5 -33.21 32.76 -37.25
C ALA A 5 -32.84 33.99 -36.40
N LEU A 6 -33.75 34.96 -36.28
CA LEU A 6 -33.57 36.16 -35.44
C LEU A 6 -33.37 35.82 -33.96
N MET A 7 -34.14 34.87 -33.42
CA MET A 7 -33.97 34.41 -32.04
C MET A 7 -32.60 33.74 -31.81
N LYS A 8 -32.09 33.02 -32.81
CA LYS A 8 -30.76 32.39 -32.75
C LYS A 8 -29.66 33.45 -32.76
N GLU A 9 -29.77 34.45 -33.63
CA GLU A 9 -28.81 35.55 -33.75
C GLU A 9 -28.77 36.41 -32.48
N ARG A 10 -29.94 36.72 -31.89
CA ARG A 10 -30.03 37.39 -30.59
C ARG A 10 -29.36 36.60 -29.46
N ARG A 11 -29.56 35.28 -29.40
CA ARG A 11 -28.89 34.41 -28.41
C ARG A 11 -27.37 34.40 -28.59
N VAL A 12 -26.88 34.47 -29.84
CA VAL A 12 -25.44 34.57 -30.13
C VAL A 12 -24.88 35.91 -29.65
N HIS A 13 -25.58 37.01 -29.89
CA HIS A 13 -25.18 38.33 -29.37
C HIS A 13 -25.18 38.37 -27.84
N GLU A 14 -26.23 37.88 -27.19
CA GLU A 14 -26.30 37.81 -25.72
C GLU A 14 -25.20 36.91 -25.14
N ALA A 15 -24.82 35.83 -25.84
CA ALA A 15 -23.69 34.98 -25.46
C ALA A 15 -22.35 35.71 -25.63
N TYR A 16 -22.18 36.46 -26.72
CA TYR A 16 -20.96 37.25 -26.98
C TYR A 16 -20.75 38.34 -25.93
N ASP A 17 -21.82 39.06 -25.56
CA ASP A 17 -21.77 40.08 -24.52
C ASP A 17 -21.44 39.48 -23.15
N LYS A 18 -22.02 38.32 -22.81
CA LYS A 18 -21.67 37.58 -21.59
C LYS A 18 -20.21 37.15 -21.57
N ILE A 19 -19.69 36.60 -22.67
CA ILE A 19 -18.28 36.18 -22.79
C ILE A 19 -17.35 37.40 -22.67
N SER A 20 -17.68 38.51 -23.34
CA SER A 20 -16.91 39.76 -23.26
C SER A 20 -16.86 40.29 -21.82
N TRP A 21 -18.00 40.31 -21.13
CA TRP A 21 -18.10 40.74 -19.74
C TRP A 21 -17.34 39.82 -18.77
N MET A 22 -17.36 38.50 -19.00
CA MET A 22 -16.58 37.53 -18.24
C MET A 22 -15.06 37.65 -18.48
N LEU A 23 -14.64 38.00 -19.70
CA LEU A 23 -13.22 38.13 -20.05
C LEU A 23 -12.62 39.49 -19.67
N LEU A 24 -13.43 40.55 -19.58
CA LEU A 24 -13.00 41.90 -19.22
C LEU A 24 -12.11 41.96 -17.95
N PRO A 25 -12.46 41.32 -16.82
CA PRO A 25 -11.58 41.24 -15.65
C PRO A 25 -10.25 40.54 -15.93
N VAL A 26 -10.25 39.47 -16.73
CA VAL A 26 -9.04 38.72 -17.12
C VAL A 26 -8.13 39.58 -17.99
N ILE A 27 -8.70 40.33 -18.94
CA ILE A 27 -7.97 41.24 -19.82
C ILE A 27 -7.36 42.39 -19.02
N LYS A 28 -8.13 43.03 -18.13
CA LYS A 28 -7.63 44.08 -17.23
C LYS A 28 -6.49 43.56 -16.36
N ARG A 29 -6.63 42.35 -15.79
CA ARG A 29 -5.57 41.73 -14.98
C ARG A 29 -4.33 41.42 -15.80
N ARG A 30 -4.48 40.88 -17.02
CA ARG A 30 -3.35 40.64 -17.94
C ARG A 30 -2.63 41.93 -18.32
N ALA A 31 -3.36 43.01 -18.62
CA ALA A 31 -2.77 44.31 -18.92
C ALA A 31 -1.96 44.86 -17.74
N ALA A 32 -2.54 44.82 -16.53
CA ALA A 32 -1.85 45.25 -15.30
C ALA A 32 -0.59 44.42 -15.00
N VAL A 33 -0.64 43.09 -15.20
CA VAL A 33 0.54 42.22 -15.05
C VAL A 33 1.61 42.52 -16.10
N LYS A 34 1.20 42.76 -17.35
CA LYS A 34 2.13 43.13 -18.43
C LYS A 34 2.81 44.46 -18.11
N GLU A 35 2.06 45.46 -17.68
CA GLU A 35 2.61 46.74 -17.27
C GLU A 35 3.59 46.59 -16.10
N LYS A 36 3.22 45.83 -15.06
CA LYS A 36 4.11 45.55 -13.92
C LYS A 36 5.41 44.86 -14.36
N ARG A 37 5.35 43.90 -15.29
CA ARG A 37 6.53 43.25 -15.86
C ARG A 37 7.41 44.24 -16.63
N THR A 38 6.82 45.07 -17.49
CA THR A 38 7.59 46.09 -18.23
C THR A 38 8.27 47.10 -17.31
N ARG A 39 7.61 47.51 -16.22
CA ARG A 39 8.23 48.39 -15.20
C ARG A 39 9.40 47.70 -14.48
N ALA A 40 9.25 46.42 -14.12
CA ALA A 40 10.33 45.65 -13.48
C ALA A 40 11.53 45.44 -14.42
N GLU A 41 11.27 45.17 -15.71
CA GLU A 41 12.30 45.06 -16.74
C GLU A 41 13.02 46.39 -16.97
N MET A 42 12.29 47.51 -17.05
CA MET A 42 12.88 48.84 -17.16
C MET A 42 13.74 49.17 -15.93
N LEU A 43 13.24 48.89 -14.73
CA LEU A 43 13.98 49.11 -13.48
C LEU A 43 15.29 48.31 -13.46
N THR A 44 15.24 47.06 -13.90
CA THR A 44 16.43 46.19 -14.02
C THR A 44 17.42 46.73 -15.04
N ARG A 45 16.94 47.19 -16.22
CA ARG A 45 17.80 47.81 -17.25
C ARG A 45 18.49 49.06 -16.74
N MET A 46 17.78 49.92 -16.00
CA MET A 46 18.33 51.16 -15.44
C MET A 46 19.38 50.92 -14.35
N ASN A 47 19.31 49.79 -13.64
CA ASN A 47 20.19 49.47 -12.51
C ASN A 47 21.13 48.30 -12.82
N LYS A 48 21.41 48.02 -14.09
CA LYS A 48 22.20 46.86 -14.50
C LYS A 48 23.60 46.86 -13.89
N ASP A 49 24.21 48.03 -13.76
CA ASP A 49 25.54 48.20 -13.15
C ASP A 49 25.57 47.87 -11.65
N ASN A 50 24.40 47.91 -10.99
CA ASN A 50 24.24 47.56 -9.57
C ASN A 50 23.94 46.07 -9.34
N ILE A 51 24.03 45.25 -10.40
CA ILE A 51 23.81 43.79 -10.35
C ILE A 51 25.12 43.11 -10.77
N PRO A 52 26.09 42.94 -9.84
CA PRO A 52 27.33 42.23 -10.13
C PRO A 52 27.04 40.85 -10.72
N PHE A 53 27.87 40.42 -11.68
CA PHE A 53 27.77 39.08 -12.23
C PHE A 53 28.19 38.05 -11.18
N PRO A 54 27.45 36.93 -10.99
CA PRO A 54 27.80 35.92 -10.03
C PRO A 54 28.89 35.03 -10.64
N SER A 55 30.15 35.46 -10.56
CA SER A 55 31.28 34.64 -10.98
C SER A 55 31.36 33.35 -10.13
N PRO A 56 32.04 32.30 -10.61
CA PRO A 56 32.20 31.07 -9.84
C PRO A 56 32.71 31.30 -8.40
N ASP A 57 33.66 32.22 -8.20
CA ASP A 57 34.17 32.57 -6.86
C ASP A 57 33.08 33.17 -5.96
N VAL A 58 32.21 34.03 -6.52
CA VAL A 58 31.06 34.58 -5.80
C VAL A 58 30.09 33.46 -5.44
N ILE A 59 29.81 32.54 -6.37
CA ILE A 59 28.89 31.42 -6.12
C ILE A 59 29.43 30.48 -5.03
N TYR A 60 30.73 30.17 -5.03
CA TYR A 60 31.33 29.36 -3.96
C TYR A 60 31.33 30.05 -2.60
N SER A 61 31.36 31.38 -2.57
CA SER A 61 31.23 32.14 -1.32
C SER A 61 29.78 32.29 -0.83
N MET A 62 28.79 31.85 -1.62
CA MET A 62 27.39 31.89 -1.20
C MET A 62 27.12 30.93 -0.05
N TYR A 63 26.31 31.38 0.90
CA TYR A 63 25.91 30.56 2.04
C TYR A 63 25.10 29.31 1.62
N GLY A 64 25.65 28.12 1.87
CA GLY A 64 24.98 26.83 1.72
C GLY A 64 25.87 25.77 1.06
N THR A 65 25.30 24.61 0.72
CA THR A 65 26.03 23.46 0.16
C THR A 65 25.62 23.08 -1.26
N PHE A 66 24.65 23.79 -1.86
CA PHE A 66 24.03 23.41 -3.13
C PHE A 66 25.03 23.41 -4.31
N PHE A 67 25.98 24.34 -4.30
CA PHE A 67 27.00 24.49 -5.35
C PHE A 67 28.36 23.89 -4.97
N ASN A 68 28.44 23.13 -3.87
CA ASN A 68 29.70 22.51 -3.48
C ASN A 68 30.21 21.59 -4.59
N GLU A 69 31.48 21.76 -4.96
CA GLU A 69 32.19 20.96 -5.96
C GLU A 69 31.64 21.04 -7.40
N TRP A 70 30.70 21.95 -7.67
CA TRP A 70 30.31 22.23 -9.04
C TRP A 70 31.50 22.74 -9.84
N PRO A 71 31.80 22.22 -11.04
CA PRO A 71 32.88 22.72 -11.87
C PRO A 71 32.71 24.22 -12.18
N PRO A 72 33.77 25.05 -12.09
CA PRO A 72 33.68 26.49 -12.36
C PRO A 72 33.07 26.82 -13.72
N ARG A 73 33.38 25.99 -14.75
CA ARG A 73 32.81 26.12 -16.09
C ARG A 73 31.29 25.97 -16.10
N LEU A 74 30.73 25.04 -15.32
CA LEU A 74 29.29 24.82 -15.25
C LEU A 74 28.60 25.93 -14.43
N LEU A 75 29.24 26.41 -13.35
CA LEU A 75 28.76 27.57 -12.61
C LEU A 75 28.71 28.83 -13.49
N GLU A 76 29.73 29.05 -14.31
CA GLU A 76 29.74 30.17 -15.25
C GLU A 76 28.66 30.01 -16.33
N MET A 77 28.46 28.78 -16.85
CA MET A 77 27.36 28.48 -17.78
C MET A 77 25.99 28.77 -17.16
N LEU A 78 25.78 28.37 -15.90
CA LEU A 78 24.56 28.63 -15.14
C LEU A 78 24.33 30.14 -14.93
N ALA A 79 25.36 30.85 -14.49
CA ALA A 79 25.34 32.30 -14.28
C ALA A 79 25.01 33.06 -15.58
N ARG A 80 25.59 32.64 -16.72
CA ARG A 80 25.32 33.25 -18.04
C ARG A 80 23.89 33.03 -18.53
N LYS A 81 23.26 31.92 -18.17
CA LYS A 81 21.85 31.66 -18.47
C LYS A 81 20.90 32.43 -17.54
N GLY A 82 21.38 32.81 -16.36
CA GLY A 82 20.63 33.62 -15.40
C GLY A 82 20.19 34.97 -16.00
N LYS A 83 18.98 35.41 -15.63
CA LYS A 83 18.44 36.72 -16.00
C LYS A 83 18.64 37.70 -14.85
N PRO A 84 19.26 38.87 -15.07
CA PRO A 84 19.40 39.86 -14.01
C PRO A 84 18.03 40.36 -13.55
N LEU A 85 17.93 40.66 -12.27
CA LEU A 85 16.73 41.16 -11.61
C LEU A 85 17.14 42.21 -10.57
N PHE A 86 16.55 43.39 -10.67
CA PHE A 86 16.71 44.44 -9.64
C PHE A 86 15.39 44.67 -8.91
N LEU A 87 15.45 44.70 -7.58
CA LEU A 87 14.30 44.95 -6.71
C LEU A 87 14.61 46.10 -5.74
N LYS A 88 13.60 46.94 -5.51
CA LYS A 88 13.68 48.03 -4.52
C LYS A 88 13.42 47.53 -3.11
N ALA A 89 13.96 48.24 -2.12
CA ALA A 89 13.66 48.02 -0.71
C ALA A 89 12.14 47.94 -0.44
N GLY A 90 11.74 47.05 0.45
CA GLY A 90 10.35 46.77 0.84
C GLY A 90 9.58 45.83 -0.10
N THR A 91 10.10 45.55 -1.30
CA THR A 91 9.45 44.63 -2.25
C THR A 91 9.76 43.16 -1.94
N PHE A 92 8.91 42.24 -2.42
CA PHE A 92 9.12 40.81 -2.27
C PHE A 92 9.76 40.21 -3.53
N LEU A 93 10.78 39.39 -3.33
CA LEU A 93 11.39 38.56 -4.37
C LEU A 93 10.49 37.36 -4.71
N MET A 94 9.97 36.70 -3.69
CA MET A 94 9.07 35.57 -3.81
C MET A 94 8.12 35.52 -2.61
N HIS A 95 6.96 34.89 -2.77
CA HIS A 95 6.06 34.64 -1.66
C HIS A 95 5.92 33.16 -1.34
N GLU A 96 5.73 32.88 -0.05
CA GLU A 96 5.36 31.55 0.43
C GLU A 96 4.10 31.05 -0.29
N GLY A 97 4.19 29.83 -0.82
CA GLY A 97 3.14 29.17 -1.60
C GLY A 97 3.15 29.48 -3.10
N ASP A 98 4.02 30.37 -3.59
CA ASP A 98 4.16 30.61 -5.03
C ASP A 98 4.67 29.34 -5.73
N LEU A 99 4.10 29.03 -6.90
CA LEU A 99 4.49 27.88 -7.74
C LEU A 99 5.61 28.23 -8.73
N ASP A 100 6.17 29.43 -8.65
CA ASP A 100 7.35 29.80 -9.42
C ASP A 100 8.54 28.94 -8.98
N ARG A 101 9.29 28.42 -9.94
CA ARG A 101 10.38 27.45 -9.72
C ARG A 101 11.77 28.03 -9.99
N CYS A 102 11.88 29.34 -10.21
CA CYS A 102 13.18 29.94 -10.45
C CYS A 102 14.07 29.90 -9.20
N MET A 103 15.36 29.69 -9.34
CA MET A 103 16.32 29.97 -8.28
C MET A 103 16.86 31.37 -8.44
N TYR A 104 17.16 32.07 -7.34
CA TYR A 104 17.71 33.41 -7.36
C TYR A 104 19.07 33.42 -6.67
N MET A 105 20.10 33.85 -7.40
CA MET A 105 21.43 34.15 -6.86
C MET A 105 21.49 35.63 -6.52
N ILE A 106 21.48 35.97 -5.24
CA ILE A 106 21.48 37.35 -4.74
C ILE A 106 22.93 37.80 -4.56
N THR A 107 23.33 38.82 -5.31
CA THR A 107 24.71 39.33 -5.34
C THR A 107 24.88 40.58 -4.49
N THR A 108 23.84 41.41 -4.35
CA THR A 108 23.90 42.68 -3.62
C THR A 108 22.60 42.95 -2.86
N GLY A 109 22.70 43.70 -1.76
CA GLY A 109 21.56 44.11 -0.92
C GLY A 109 21.46 43.35 0.40
N ARG A 110 20.26 43.32 1.00
CA ARG A 110 19.92 42.49 2.17
C ARG A 110 18.48 42.02 2.03
N VAL A 111 18.20 40.79 2.46
CA VAL A 111 16.84 40.23 2.42
C VAL A 111 16.47 39.58 3.74
N SER A 112 15.17 39.61 4.06
CA SER A 112 14.60 38.84 5.17
C SER A 112 13.79 37.66 4.65
N VAL A 113 14.02 36.51 5.26
CA VAL A 113 13.20 35.31 5.09
C VAL A 113 12.06 35.37 6.10
N ILE A 114 10.81 35.37 5.62
CA ILE A 114 9.60 35.48 6.43
C ILE A 114 8.80 34.19 6.28
N LEU A 115 8.64 33.47 7.40
CA LEU A 115 7.80 32.27 7.51
C LEU A 115 6.45 32.67 8.11
N ASN A 116 5.36 32.57 7.35
CA ASN A 116 4.07 33.10 7.78
C ASN A 116 3.44 32.26 8.91
N ASP A 117 2.88 32.91 9.92
CA ASP A 117 2.09 32.25 10.96
C ASP A 117 0.59 32.40 10.66
N ARG A 118 -0.01 31.35 10.10
CA ARG A 118 -1.44 31.35 9.72
C ARG A 118 -2.38 31.56 10.91
N SER A 119 -1.93 31.34 12.14
CA SER A 119 -2.71 31.59 13.35
C SER A 119 -2.83 33.08 13.70
N LYS A 120 -1.84 33.91 13.31
CA LYS A 120 -1.76 35.35 13.62
C LYS A 120 -2.34 36.25 12.53
N GLY A 121 -2.83 35.67 11.43
CA GLY A 121 -3.52 36.38 10.36
C GLY A 121 -3.09 35.95 8.96
N LYS A 122 -3.77 36.50 7.93
CA LYS A 122 -3.44 36.24 6.51
C LYS A 122 -2.41 37.21 5.93
N LYS A 123 -2.04 38.27 6.66
CA LYS A 123 -1.10 39.29 6.18
C LYS A 123 0.34 38.80 6.32
N ARG A 124 1.11 38.88 5.23
CA ARG A 124 2.52 38.46 5.16
C ARG A 124 3.43 39.60 5.64
N THR A 125 3.42 39.88 6.94
CA THR A 125 4.27 40.90 7.60
C THR A 125 5.20 40.24 8.62
N LYS A 126 6.32 40.91 8.97
CA LYS A 126 7.25 40.44 10.01
C LYS A 126 6.54 40.20 11.35
N GLU A 127 5.59 41.06 11.70
CA GLU A 127 4.78 40.99 12.92
C GLU A 127 3.85 39.76 12.98
N CYS A 128 3.42 39.26 11.83
CA CYS A 128 2.57 38.06 11.69
C CYS A 128 3.39 36.81 11.32
N SER A 129 4.71 36.83 11.51
CA SER A 129 5.59 35.72 11.15
C SER A 129 5.88 34.79 12.33
N LYS A 130 6.04 33.49 12.03
CA LYS A 130 6.51 32.46 12.97
C LYS A 130 8.02 32.57 13.20
N ALA A 131 8.75 33.00 12.17
CA ALA A 131 10.17 33.26 12.23
C ALA A 131 10.57 34.25 11.12
N CYS A 132 11.52 35.13 11.43
CA CYS A 132 12.12 36.08 10.52
C CYS A 132 13.63 36.08 10.74
N PHE A 133 14.42 35.85 9.69
CA PHE A 133 15.88 35.92 9.75
C PHE A 133 16.44 36.59 8.49
N GLU A 134 17.55 37.30 8.67
CA GLU A 134 18.21 38.04 7.60
C GLU A 134 19.22 37.15 6.86
N LEU A 135 19.29 37.31 5.55
CA LEU A 135 20.33 36.72 4.71
C LEU A 135 21.21 37.85 4.14
N ASN A 136 22.50 37.69 4.36
CA ASN A 136 23.53 38.59 3.83
C ASN A 136 24.06 38.03 2.50
N PRO A 137 24.03 38.81 1.41
CA PRO A 137 24.67 38.43 0.16
C PRO A 137 26.20 38.37 0.27
N PRO A 138 26.88 37.56 -0.57
CA PRO A 138 26.30 36.73 -1.63
C PRO A 138 25.58 35.50 -1.05
N CYS A 139 24.37 35.22 -1.55
CA CYS A 139 23.58 34.06 -1.13
C CYS A 139 22.63 33.62 -2.25
N TYR A 140 22.05 32.43 -2.14
CA TYR A 140 21.04 31.96 -3.07
C TYR A 140 19.76 31.55 -2.34
N VAL A 141 18.63 31.60 -3.04
CA VAL A 141 17.33 31.19 -2.53
C VAL A 141 16.49 30.56 -3.64
N GLY A 142 15.62 29.62 -3.26
CA GLY A 142 14.67 29.02 -4.19
C GLY A 142 15.17 27.79 -4.93
N GLU A 143 16.36 27.32 -4.58
CA GLU A 143 16.97 26.06 -4.99
C GLU A 143 16.04 24.85 -4.78
N PHE A 144 15.26 24.85 -3.71
CA PHE A 144 14.31 23.77 -3.41
C PHE A 144 13.13 23.73 -4.37
N ALA A 145 12.56 24.88 -4.72
CA ALA A 145 11.45 24.92 -5.67
C ALA A 145 11.90 24.52 -7.08
N LEU A 146 13.18 24.76 -7.40
CA LEU A 146 13.84 24.37 -8.63
C LEU A 146 13.97 22.84 -8.72
N VAL A 147 14.56 22.20 -7.70
CA VAL A 147 14.85 20.75 -7.71
C VAL A 147 13.64 19.90 -7.34
N CYS A 148 12.95 20.23 -6.24
CA CYS A 148 11.85 19.43 -5.70
C CYS A 148 10.49 19.75 -6.35
N LYS A 149 10.43 20.75 -7.26
CA LYS A 149 9.22 21.19 -7.98
C LYS A 149 8.07 21.69 -7.09
N GLU A 150 8.42 22.23 -5.93
CA GLU A 150 7.48 22.60 -4.87
C GLU A 150 7.06 24.09 -4.83
N PRO A 151 5.94 24.42 -4.15
CA PRO A 151 5.65 25.78 -3.77
C PRO A 151 6.72 26.35 -2.83
N ARG A 152 6.98 27.66 -2.90
CA ARG A 152 7.97 28.31 -2.01
C ARG A 152 7.64 28.10 -0.53
N SER A 153 8.64 27.71 0.26
CA SER A 153 8.47 27.46 1.70
C SER A 153 8.45 28.73 2.57
N ALA A 154 8.90 29.87 2.04
CA ALA A 154 8.95 31.14 2.75
C ALA A 154 8.77 32.32 1.78
N SER A 155 8.41 33.48 2.31
CA SER A 155 8.44 34.74 1.56
C SER A 155 9.78 35.42 1.76
N ILE A 156 10.33 36.02 0.71
CA ILE A 156 11.61 36.76 0.78
C ILE A 156 11.33 38.23 0.51
N GLN A 157 11.59 39.09 1.50
CA GLN A 157 11.44 40.54 1.41
C GLN A 157 12.80 41.22 1.28
N CYS A 158 12.90 42.23 0.41
CA CYS A 158 14.10 43.05 0.25
C CYS A 158 14.13 44.12 1.35
N GLU A 159 15.17 44.13 2.19
CA GLU A 159 15.39 45.18 3.19
C GLU A 159 16.03 46.43 2.56
N THR A 160 16.88 46.21 1.57
CA THR A 160 17.50 47.25 0.76
C THR A 160 17.20 47.02 -0.71
N ASP A 161 17.63 47.96 -1.55
CA ASP A 161 17.76 47.69 -2.97
C ASP A 161 18.67 46.47 -3.18
N MET A 162 18.26 45.57 -4.07
CA MET A 162 18.86 44.25 -4.25
C MET A 162 19.05 43.92 -5.73
N GLY A 163 20.21 43.35 -6.04
CA GLY A 163 20.54 42.76 -7.33
C GLY A 163 20.62 41.24 -7.21
N ALA A 164 19.93 40.54 -8.10
CA ALA A 164 19.93 39.08 -8.18
C ALA A 164 19.92 38.58 -9.63
N TRP A 165 20.23 37.29 -9.78
CA TRP A 165 20.16 36.57 -11.05
C TRP A 165 19.17 35.41 -10.92
N ALA A 166 18.11 35.45 -11.72
CA ALA A 166 17.07 34.45 -11.76
C ALA A 166 17.41 33.34 -12.77
N VAL A 167 17.48 32.10 -12.30
CA VAL A 167 17.73 30.90 -13.10
C VAL A 167 16.43 30.11 -13.22
N SER A 168 16.01 29.81 -14.44
CA SER A 168 14.81 29.01 -14.68
C SER A 168 15.08 27.51 -14.49
N PRO A 169 14.05 26.68 -14.24
CA PRO A 169 14.19 25.22 -14.21
C PRO A 169 14.81 24.67 -15.49
N GLU A 170 14.42 25.19 -16.64
CA GLU A 170 14.92 24.74 -17.94
C GLU A 170 16.41 25.07 -18.10
N ASP A 171 16.82 26.27 -17.69
CA ASP A 171 18.23 26.69 -17.74
C ASP A 171 19.10 25.93 -16.75
N TYR A 172 18.57 25.59 -15.58
CA TYR A 172 19.26 24.77 -14.59
C TYR A 172 19.43 23.33 -15.09
N GLU A 173 18.37 22.70 -15.58
CA GLU A 173 18.40 21.29 -16.05
C GLU A 173 19.40 21.12 -17.20
N ASP A 174 19.47 22.09 -18.12
CA ASP A 174 20.42 22.09 -19.23
C ASP A 174 21.89 22.12 -18.77
N VAL A 175 22.17 22.70 -17.61
CA VAL A 175 23.52 22.69 -17.01
C VAL A 175 23.72 21.46 -16.13
N ALA A 176 22.73 21.09 -15.33
CA ALA A 176 22.79 20.01 -14.35
C ALA A 176 23.02 18.64 -15.01
N GLN A 177 22.49 18.40 -16.22
CA GLN A 177 22.75 17.17 -16.99
C GLN A 177 24.24 16.93 -17.32
N HIS A 178 25.09 17.95 -17.21
CA HIS A 178 26.53 17.87 -17.46
C HIS A 178 27.36 17.64 -16.19
N LEU A 179 26.73 17.55 -15.01
CA LEU A 179 27.42 17.26 -13.76
C LEU A 179 27.96 15.83 -13.76
N SER A 180 29.10 15.62 -13.10
CA SER A 180 29.55 14.26 -12.79
C SER A 180 28.58 13.61 -11.81
N ALA A 181 28.49 12.28 -11.85
CA ALA A 181 27.63 11.52 -10.95
C ALA A 181 27.90 11.81 -9.47
N GLU A 182 29.18 12.04 -9.12
CA GLU A 182 29.59 12.38 -7.74
C GLU A 182 29.02 13.73 -7.27
N VAL A 183 29.13 14.77 -8.10
CA VAL A 183 28.63 16.12 -7.75
C VAL A 183 27.11 16.14 -7.74
N ALA A 184 26.46 15.47 -8.70
CA ALA A 184 25.01 15.30 -8.72
C ALA A 184 24.50 14.58 -7.46
N SER A 185 25.23 13.55 -6.99
CA SER A 185 24.90 12.83 -5.76
C SER A 185 25.01 13.73 -4.52
N LYS A 186 26.06 14.54 -4.41
CA LYS A 186 26.24 15.48 -3.28
C LYS A 186 25.17 16.56 -3.25
N GLN A 187 24.81 17.07 -4.42
CA GLN A 187 23.73 18.04 -4.55
C GLN A 187 22.39 17.45 -4.10
N ARG A 188 22.09 16.24 -4.58
CA ARG A 188 20.91 15.48 -4.19
C ARG A 188 20.84 15.26 -2.68
N GLU A 189 21.95 14.83 -2.07
CA GLU A 189 22.01 14.62 -0.62
C GLU A 189 21.75 15.92 0.16
N ALA A 190 22.32 17.04 -0.29
CA ALA A 190 22.07 18.35 0.30
C ALA A 190 20.59 18.76 0.23
N THR A 191 19.90 18.46 -0.88
CA THR A 191 18.47 18.69 -1.01
C THR A 191 17.65 17.75 -0.12
N ASP A 192 18.04 16.47 -0.02
CA ASP A 192 17.32 15.45 0.73
C ASP A 192 17.39 15.69 2.25
N VAL A 193 18.57 16.04 2.77
CA VAL A 193 18.75 16.35 4.21
C VAL A 193 17.82 17.48 4.64
N ARG A 194 17.79 18.56 3.84
CA ARG A 194 16.96 19.72 4.15
C ARG A 194 15.48 19.44 3.92
N ARG A 195 15.11 18.61 2.93
CA ARG A 195 13.73 18.18 2.75
C ARG A 195 13.25 17.35 3.94
N ARG A 196 14.01 16.35 4.37
CA ARG A 196 13.67 15.52 5.52
C ARG A 196 13.45 16.35 6.79
N ALA A 197 14.31 17.33 7.04
CA ALA A 197 14.16 18.25 8.17
C ALA A 197 12.89 19.12 8.06
N ASN A 198 12.52 19.54 6.84
CA ASN A 198 11.34 20.37 6.60
C ASN A 198 10.03 19.58 6.60
N LEU A 199 10.03 18.31 6.22
CA LEU A 199 8.84 17.47 6.17
C LEU A 199 8.17 17.38 7.55
N GLN A 200 8.92 17.08 8.60
CA GLN A 200 8.38 17.00 9.96
C GLN A 200 7.83 18.34 10.46
N LYS A 201 8.46 19.45 10.06
CA LYS A 201 8.12 20.79 10.58
C LYS A 201 6.95 21.45 9.86
N PHE A 202 6.87 21.28 8.55
CA PHE A 202 5.94 22.02 7.69
C PHE A 202 4.86 21.15 7.07
N PHE A 203 5.15 19.86 6.86
CA PHE A 203 4.24 18.92 6.21
C PHE A 203 4.15 17.60 6.98
N PRO A 204 3.88 17.62 8.30
CA PRO A 204 3.79 16.39 9.07
C PRO A 204 2.65 15.53 8.55
N LEU A 205 2.82 14.22 8.70
CA LEU A 205 1.74 13.25 8.51
C LEU A 205 0.57 13.67 9.41
N ARG A 206 -0.65 13.61 8.88
CA ARG A 206 -1.84 14.04 9.63
C ARG A 206 -2.76 12.88 9.95
N VAL A 207 -3.48 13.00 11.06
CA VAL A 207 -4.47 12.02 11.50
C VAL A 207 -5.53 11.78 10.42
N GLU A 208 -5.92 12.80 9.66
CA GLU A 208 -6.91 12.66 8.59
C GLU A 208 -6.43 11.75 7.46
N LEU A 209 -5.13 11.70 7.18
CA LEU A 209 -4.59 10.79 6.17
C LEU A 209 -4.58 9.36 6.71
N LEU A 210 -4.14 9.15 7.96
CA LEU A 210 -4.15 7.81 8.56
C LEU A 210 -5.56 7.21 8.63
N ARG A 211 -6.57 8.02 8.96
CA ARG A 211 -7.97 7.58 9.01
C ARG A 211 -8.58 7.20 7.66
N GLN A 212 -7.95 7.56 6.54
CA GLN A 212 -8.42 7.09 5.22
C GLN A 212 -8.15 5.60 5.02
N PHE A 213 -7.20 5.03 5.77
CA PHE A 213 -6.90 3.61 5.66
C PHE A 213 -7.72 2.82 6.69
N PRO A 214 -8.33 1.69 6.28
CA PRO A 214 -9.16 0.88 7.17
C PRO A 214 -8.37 0.38 8.39
N TYR A 215 -7.07 0.15 8.26
CA TYR A 215 -6.21 -0.33 9.35
C TYR A 215 -6.22 0.55 10.60
N PHE A 216 -6.41 1.86 10.44
CA PHE A 216 -6.31 2.83 11.53
C PHE A 216 -7.65 3.28 12.09
N GLU A 217 -8.77 2.71 11.63
CA GLU A 217 -10.12 3.15 11.99
C GLU A 217 -10.38 3.14 13.50
N LYS A 218 -9.88 2.11 14.20
CA LYS A 218 -10.14 1.88 15.63
C LYS A 218 -9.15 2.55 16.58
N PHE A 219 -8.05 3.11 16.08
CA PHE A 219 -7.07 3.79 16.92
C PHE A 219 -7.59 5.16 17.38
N SER A 220 -7.31 5.51 18.63
CA SER A 220 -7.62 6.85 19.13
C SER A 220 -6.77 7.92 18.44
N ALA A 221 -7.23 9.17 18.50
CA ALA A 221 -6.43 10.29 17.98
C ALA A 221 -5.09 10.44 18.72
N GLU A 222 -5.02 10.07 20.00
CA GLU A 222 -3.77 10.10 20.78
C GLU A 222 -2.78 9.07 20.26
N ALA A 223 -3.23 7.83 20.04
CA ALA A 223 -2.41 6.77 19.46
C ALA A 223 -1.91 7.14 18.05
N LEU A 224 -2.77 7.69 17.20
CA LEU A 224 -2.39 8.15 15.86
C LEU A 224 -1.36 9.28 15.91
N ASN A 225 -1.47 10.21 16.86
CA ASN A 225 -0.47 11.25 17.06
C ASN A 225 0.88 10.68 17.55
N LYS A 226 0.87 9.64 18.39
CA LYS A 226 2.10 8.92 18.78
C LYS A 226 2.77 8.29 17.56
N ILE A 227 2.00 7.63 16.69
CA ILE A 227 2.52 7.10 15.41
C ILE A 227 3.13 8.23 14.56
N ILE A 228 2.40 9.32 14.35
CA ILE A 228 2.86 10.48 13.57
C ILE A 228 4.17 11.08 14.12
N SER A 229 4.34 11.10 15.44
CA SER A 229 5.56 11.61 16.06
C SER A 229 6.78 10.71 15.87
N ALA A 230 6.56 9.43 15.56
CA ALA A 230 7.58 8.39 15.46
C ALA A 230 7.88 7.93 14.03
N VAL A 231 7.16 8.44 13.01
CA VAL A 231 7.46 8.13 11.61
C VAL A 231 8.68 8.88 11.09
N GLU A 232 9.42 8.21 10.20
CA GLU A 232 10.64 8.73 9.58
C GLU A 232 10.33 9.28 8.18
N PRO A 233 10.81 10.49 7.84
CA PRO A 233 10.64 11.03 6.50
C PRO A 233 11.63 10.39 5.51
N ILE A 234 11.12 9.97 4.36
CA ILE A 234 11.86 9.48 3.20
C ILE A 234 11.55 10.39 2.02
N VAL A 235 12.60 10.71 1.27
CA VAL A 235 12.54 11.55 0.07
C VAL A 235 13.11 10.72 -1.06
N LEU A 236 12.34 10.59 -2.14
CA LEU A 236 12.76 9.89 -3.35
C LEU A 236 12.70 10.87 -4.53
N HIS A 237 13.67 10.82 -5.45
CA HIS A 237 13.54 11.48 -6.75
C HIS A 237 13.13 10.47 -7.82
N ASP A 238 12.91 10.95 -9.05
CA ASP A 238 12.55 10.10 -10.18
C ASP A 238 13.56 8.96 -10.37
N GLY A 239 13.04 7.73 -10.47
CA GLY A 239 13.82 6.50 -10.65
C GLY A 239 14.36 5.86 -9.37
N ASP A 240 14.21 6.47 -8.19
CA ASP A 240 14.65 5.83 -6.95
C ASP A 240 13.79 4.66 -6.53
N HIS A 241 14.42 3.69 -5.89
CA HIS A 241 13.72 2.58 -5.26
C HIS A 241 13.32 2.95 -3.83
N LEU A 242 12.03 2.85 -3.51
CA LEU A 242 11.57 2.84 -2.12
C LEU A 242 12.04 1.55 -1.42
N TYR A 243 11.84 0.43 -2.10
CA TYR A 243 12.41 -0.87 -1.79
C TYR A 243 12.43 -1.70 -3.07
N SER A 244 13.32 -2.69 -3.11
CA SER A 244 13.46 -3.64 -4.18
C SER A 244 12.81 -4.98 -3.83
N LYS A 245 12.46 -5.74 -4.87
CA LYS A 245 12.07 -7.14 -4.74
C LYS A 245 13.14 -7.89 -3.93
N SER A 246 12.68 -8.79 -3.07
CA SER A 246 13.49 -9.59 -2.16
C SER A 246 14.06 -8.85 -0.95
N ASP A 247 13.83 -7.55 -0.83
CA ASP A 247 14.22 -6.80 0.36
C ASP A 247 13.45 -7.33 1.58
N MET A 248 14.14 -7.36 2.72
CA MET A 248 13.56 -7.68 4.01
C MET A 248 13.30 -6.36 4.73
N ASP A 249 12.08 -5.88 4.64
CA ASP A 249 11.67 -4.70 5.38
C ASP A 249 10.22 -4.79 5.83
N SER A 250 10.03 -4.56 7.12
CA SER A 250 8.76 -4.71 7.80
C SER A 250 8.17 -3.35 8.18
N SER A 251 8.29 -2.40 7.27
CA SER A 251 7.78 -1.05 7.47
C SER A 251 6.56 -0.81 6.60
N ALA A 252 5.65 0.01 7.13
CA ALA A 252 4.58 0.59 6.34
C ALA A 252 5.04 1.95 5.80
N TYR A 253 4.64 2.26 4.58
CA TYR A 253 5.00 3.49 3.89
C TYR A 253 3.74 4.24 3.48
N PHE A 254 3.68 5.53 3.82
CA PHE A 254 2.59 6.43 3.45
C PHE A 254 3.10 7.43 2.44
N ILE A 255 2.57 7.38 1.22
CA ILE A 255 2.94 8.32 0.16
C ILE A 255 2.13 9.59 0.38
N GLN A 256 2.76 10.61 0.93
CA GLN A 256 2.11 11.90 1.19
C GLN A 256 2.01 12.73 -0.09
N ASP A 257 3.10 12.77 -0.86
CA ASP A 257 3.16 13.47 -2.14
C ASP A 257 4.00 12.68 -3.15
N GLY A 258 3.78 12.95 -4.43
CA GLY A 258 4.40 12.23 -5.54
C GLY A 258 3.60 11.00 -6.00
N VAL A 259 4.19 10.29 -6.97
CA VAL A 259 3.65 9.08 -7.58
C VAL A 259 4.77 8.06 -7.72
N ALA A 260 4.55 6.87 -7.17
CA ALA A 260 5.43 5.73 -7.35
C ALA A 260 4.83 4.71 -8.32
N ILE A 261 5.64 3.76 -8.76
CA ILE A 261 5.29 2.65 -9.64
C ILE A 261 5.65 1.37 -8.90
N LEU A 262 4.68 0.51 -8.68
CA LEU A 262 4.87 -0.87 -8.26
C LEU A 262 5.19 -1.71 -9.49
N LEU A 263 6.26 -2.48 -9.41
CA LEU A 263 6.78 -3.32 -10.48
C LEU A 263 6.69 -4.79 -10.02
N GLU A 264 5.76 -5.52 -10.62
CA GLU A 264 5.49 -6.94 -10.33
C GLU A 264 6.49 -7.89 -11.00
N GLU A 265 6.47 -9.17 -10.63
CA GLU A 265 7.38 -10.18 -11.18
C GLU A 265 7.17 -10.43 -12.68
N ASP A 266 5.93 -10.30 -13.15
CA ASP A 266 5.54 -10.44 -14.55
C ASP A 266 5.93 -9.22 -15.41
N GLY A 267 6.49 -8.18 -14.79
CA GLY A 267 6.83 -6.91 -15.41
C GLY A 267 5.68 -5.90 -15.48
N THR A 268 4.51 -6.23 -14.92
CA THR A 268 3.36 -5.33 -14.86
C THR A 268 3.67 -4.13 -13.96
N ARG A 269 3.20 -2.95 -14.38
CA ARG A 269 3.45 -1.67 -13.70
C ARG A 269 2.16 -1.06 -13.20
N HIS A 270 2.04 -0.91 -11.89
CA HIS A 270 0.89 -0.27 -11.23
C HIS A 270 1.29 1.09 -10.67
N SER A 271 0.52 2.12 -10.99
CA SER A 271 0.76 3.45 -10.42
C SER A 271 0.26 3.51 -8.98
N ILE A 272 1.11 3.94 -8.06
CA ILE A 272 0.76 4.22 -6.67
C ILE A 272 0.67 5.73 -6.48
N PRO A 273 -0.54 6.30 -6.43
CA PRO A 273 -0.72 7.75 -6.28
C PRO A 273 -0.50 8.22 -4.84
N ARG A 274 -0.41 9.54 -4.67
CA ARG A 274 -0.49 10.19 -3.35
C ARG A 274 -1.70 9.70 -2.54
N GLY A 275 -1.52 9.60 -1.23
CA GLY A 275 -2.52 9.09 -0.30
C GLY A 275 -2.58 7.57 -0.20
N SER A 276 -1.65 6.84 -0.83
CA SER A 276 -1.59 5.38 -0.74
C SER A 276 -0.74 4.92 0.45
N CYS A 277 -1.04 3.71 0.95
CA CYS A 277 -0.26 3.02 1.98
C CYS A 277 0.20 1.66 1.44
N VAL A 278 1.49 1.34 1.60
CA VAL A 278 2.09 0.07 1.15
C VAL A 278 2.93 -0.56 2.28
N GLY A 279 3.12 -1.88 2.26
CA GLY A 279 3.94 -2.60 3.25
C GLY A 279 3.30 -2.76 4.65
N ILE A 280 2.03 -2.43 4.78
CA ILE A 280 1.30 -2.51 6.06
C ILE A 280 1.09 -3.95 6.54
N PHE A 281 1.04 -4.93 5.64
CA PHE A 281 0.84 -6.33 6.00
C PHE A 281 2.02 -6.86 6.84
N GLU A 282 3.24 -6.73 6.35
CA GLU A 282 4.46 -7.20 7.02
C GLU A 282 4.73 -6.43 8.32
N CYS A 283 4.33 -5.16 8.34
CA CYS A 283 4.39 -4.29 9.51
C CYS A 283 3.39 -4.72 10.61
N ALA A 284 2.09 -4.82 10.29
CA ALA A 284 1.03 -5.10 11.27
C ALA A 284 0.92 -6.57 11.68
N CYS A 285 1.28 -7.51 10.80
CA CYS A 285 1.15 -8.94 11.05
C CYS A 285 2.43 -9.58 11.62
N SER A 286 3.49 -8.79 11.85
CA SER A 286 4.79 -9.27 12.32
C SER A 286 5.38 -10.40 11.46
N VAL A 287 5.14 -10.34 10.15
CA VAL A 287 5.65 -11.33 9.19
C VAL A 287 6.97 -10.84 8.61
N ASN A 288 8.00 -11.67 8.67
CA ASN A 288 9.28 -11.44 8.01
C ASN A 288 9.26 -12.11 6.63
N GLU A 289 8.47 -11.54 5.71
CA GLU A 289 8.44 -11.93 4.31
C GLU A 289 9.34 -11.00 3.48
N ARG A 290 9.95 -11.55 2.43
CA ARG A 290 10.65 -10.74 1.41
C ARG A 290 9.64 -9.99 0.56
N LYS A 291 9.95 -8.75 0.16
CA LYS A 291 9.10 -7.96 -0.73
C LYS A 291 8.89 -8.69 -2.06
N ARG A 292 7.62 -8.89 -2.46
CA ARG A 292 7.23 -9.56 -3.71
C ARG A 292 7.47 -8.68 -4.96
N CYS A 293 7.44 -7.37 -4.77
CA CYS A 293 7.57 -6.37 -5.84
C CYS A 293 8.64 -5.33 -5.49
N SER A 294 9.05 -4.57 -6.51
CA SER A 294 9.84 -3.35 -6.31
C SER A 294 8.93 -2.13 -6.42
N ILE A 295 9.17 -1.10 -5.63
CA ILE A 295 8.50 0.19 -5.78
C ILE A 295 9.52 1.25 -6.18
N ILE A 296 9.28 1.90 -7.31
CA ILE A 296 10.16 2.91 -7.91
C ILE A 296 9.41 4.22 -8.04
N SER A 297 9.97 5.34 -7.61
CA SER A 297 9.38 6.66 -7.80
C SER A 297 9.37 7.08 -9.28
N LYS A 298 8.25 7.64 -9.74
CA LYS A 298 8.11 8.25 -11.09
C LYS A 298 8.44 9.74 -11.11
N ASN A 299 8.41 10.35 -9.93
CA ASN A 299 8.72 11.75 -9.72
C ASN A 299 9.20 11.92 -8.27
N TYR A 300 9.40 13.16 -7.87
CA TYR A 300 9.72 13.48 -6.49
C TYR A 300 8.59 13.00 -5.55
N CYS A 301 8.92 12.15 -4.58
CA CYS A 301 7.98 11.60 -3.61
C CYS A 301 8.39 11.92 -2.17
N ASP A 302 7.41 12.37 -1.38
CA ASP A 302 7.53 12.49 0.07
C ASP A 302 6.80 11.32 0.72
N ILE A 303 7.55 10.52 1.48
CA ILE A 303 7.06 9.26 2.04
C ILE A 303 7.33 9.25 3.54
N TRP A 304 6.34 8.81 4.32
CA TRP A 304 6.53 8.54 5.75
C TRP A 304 6.69 7.04 5.97
N ARG A 305 7.80 6.64 6.59
CA ARG A 305 8.06 5.27 6.99
C ARG A 305 7.66 5.07 8.44
N MET A 306 6.77 4.13 8.69
CA MET A 306 6.44 3.60 10.01
C MET A 306 7.07 2.22 10.16
N ARG A 307 8.04 2.09 11.06
CA ARG A 307 8.64 0.79 11.39
C ARG A 307 7.66 -0.05 12.22
N ARG A 308 7.84 -1.37 12.18
CA ARG A 308 7.02 -2.32 12.96
C ARG A 308 7.01 -1.99 14.44
N GLU A 309 8.18 -1.66 15.01
CA GLU A 309 8.35 -1.42 16.45
C GLU A 309 7.43 -0.28 16.91
N VAL A 310 7.31 0.77 16.10
CA VAL A 310 6.43 1.92 16.38
C VAL A 310 4.97 1.48 16.48
N LEU A 311 4.51 0.64 15.55
CA LEU A 311 3.13 0.15 15.54
C LEU A 311 2.86 -0.80 16.72
N ILE A 312 3.83 -1.65 17.06
CA ILE A 312 3.74 -2.54 18.23
C ILE A 312 3.66 -1.73 19.51
N ASP A 313 4.56 -0.76 19.72
CA ASP A 313 4.62 0.05 20.93
C ASP A 313 3.31 0.82 21.17
N VAL A 314 2.75 1.42 20.10
CA VAL A 314 1.44 2.08 20.17
C VAL A 314 0.32 1.05 20.36
N GLY A 315 0.41 -0.10 19.68
CA GLY A 315 -0.56 -1.19 19.79
C GLY A 315 -0.64 -1.82 21.18
N LEU A 316 0.45 -1.83 21.95
CA LEU A 316 0.46 -2.26 23.35
C LEU A 316 -0.40 -1.34 24.24
N SER A 317 -0.53 -0.07 23.89
CA SER A 317 -1.41 0.87 24.59
C SER A 317 -2.88 0.68 24.21
N GLU A 318 -3.17 0.23 22.98
CA GLU A 318 -4.53 -0.01 22.48
C GLU A 318 -4.68 -1.38 21.78
N PRO A 319 -4.71 -2.49 22.54
CA PRO A 319 -4.65 -3.84 21.94
C PRO A 319 -5.81 -4.17 21.00
N ALA A 320 -7.02 -3.71 21.32
CA ALA A 320 -8.20 -3.95 20.46
C ALA A 320 -8.07 -3.27 19.09
N ALA A 321 -7.52 -2.05 19.05
CA ALA A 321 -7.27 -1.33 17.81
C ALA A 321 -6.15 -1.98 17.00
N PHE A 322 -5.10 -2.46 17.67
CA PHE A 322 -4.02 -3.19 17.03
C PHE A 322 -4.48 -4.54 16.43
N LEU A 323 -5.31 -5.31 17.14
CA LEU A 323 -5.91 -6.53 16.61
C LEU A 323 -6.80 -6.25 15.39
N TYR A 324 -7.57 -5.16 15.42
CA TYR A 324 -8.36 -4.73 14.27
C TYR A 324 -7.47 -4.36 13.07
N CYS A 325 -6.40 -3.59 13.29
CA CYS A 325 -5.41 -3.24 12.27
C CYS A 325 -4.80 -4.48 11.62
N ARG A 326 -4.37 -5.44 12.44
CA ARG A 326 -3.84 -6.73 11.99
C ARG A 326 -4.88 -7.51 11.16
N SER A 327 -6.14 -7.58 11.61
CA SER A 327 -7.22 -8.23 10.87
C SER A 327 -7.50 -7.56 9.51
N ALA A 328 -7.56 -6.22 9.48
CA ALA A 328 -7.75 -5.46 8.25
C ALA A 328 -6.59 -5.66 7.26
N ALA A 329 -5.34 -5.68 7.75
CA ALA A 329 -4.15 -5.95 6.93
C ALA A 329 -4.16 -7.37 6.36
N LYS A 330 -4.54 -8.38 7.16
CA LYS A 330 -4.72 -9.77 6.70
C LYS A 330 -5.81 -9.87 5.62
N SER A 331 -6.95 -9.22 5.83
CA SER A 331 -8.06 -9.22 4.88
C SER A 331 -7.68 -8.60 3.54
N GLN A 332 -6.97 -7.47 3.55
CA GLN A 332 -6.46 -6.88 2.31
C GLN A 332 -5.50 -7.83 1.58
N ARG A 333 -4.56 -8.44 2.31
CA ARG A 333 -3.62 -9.40 1.72
C ARG A 333 -4.33 -10.65 1.18
N ALA A 334 -5.40 -11.10 1.82
CA ALA A 334 -6.18 -12.24 1.36
C ALA A 334 -6.85 -11.99 -0.01
N ASN A 335 -7.20 -10.75 -0.34
CA ASN A 335 -7.74 -10.39 -1.66
C ASN A 335 -6.72 -10.52 -2.79
N GLU A 336 -5.43 -10.53 -2.48
CA GLU A 336 -4.35 -10.76 -3.45
C GLU A 336 -4.14 -12.25 -3.75
N VAL A 337 -4.72 -13.15 -2.95
CA VAL A 337 -4.64 -14.60 -3.16
C VAL A 337 -5.48 -14.99 -4.37
N ILE A 338 -4.81 -15.53 -5.39
CA ILE A 338 -5.46 -15.95 -6.63
C ILE A 338 -6.28 -17.21 -6.35
N LYS A 339 -7.60 -17.12 -6.51
CA LYS A 339 -8.52 -18.27 -6.43
C LYS A 339 -8.57 -19.00 -7.78
N PRO A 340 -8.19 -20.29 -7.85
CA PRO A 340 -8.40 -21.11 -9.05
C PRO A 340 -9.85 -21.08 -9.53
N THR A 341 -10.06 -20.87 -10.83
CA THR A 341 -11.39 -20.88 -11.45
C THR A 341 -12.04 -22.26 -11.39
N THR A 342 -11.23 -23.31 -11.47
CA THR A 342 -11.68 -24.70 -11.33
C THR A 342 -11.51 -25.19 -9.91
N THR A 343 -12.47 -26.00 -9.44
CA THR A 343 -12.38 -26.67 -8.13
C THR A 343 -11.10 -27.50 -8.03
N PRO A 344 -10.27 -27.27 -7.00
CA PRO A 344 -8.98 -27.93 -6.85
C PRO A 344 -9.13 -29.44 -6.63
N VAL A 345 -8.08 -30.20 -6.96
CA VAL A 345 -8.08 -31.67 -6.78
C VAL A 345 -8.28 -32.05 -5.31
N SER A 346 -7.77 -31.25 -4.38
CA SER A 346 -7.95 -31.40 -2.94
C SER A 346 -9.41 -31.45 -2.51
N VAL A 347 -10.30 -30.69 -3.17
CA VAL A 347 -11.75 -30.72 -2.91
C VAL A 347 -12.43 -31.80 -3.76
N ARG A 348 -12.06 -31.90 -5.05
CA ARG A 348 -12.73 -32.78 -6.02
C ARG A 348 -12.52 -34.27 -5.72
N LYS A 349 -11.38 -34.63 -5.16
CA LYS A 349 -11.00 -36.02 -4.85
C LYS A 349 -10.98 -36.31 -3.36
N ASP A 350 -11.48 -35.38 -2.53
CA ASP A 350 -11.59 -35.66 -1.10
C ASP A 350 -12.57 -36.83 -0.86
N PRO A 351 -12.15 -37.93 -0.21
CA PRO A 351 -12.98 -39.11 0.00
C PRO A 351 -14.26 -38.81 0.79
N TYR A 352 -14.20 -37.92 1.79
CA TYR A 352 -15.35 -37.57 2.61
C TYR A 352 -16.34 -36.72 1.80
N LEU A 353 -15.87 -35.68 1.10
CA LEU A 353 -16.73 -34.86 0.25
C LEU A 353 -17.33 -35.66 -0.92
N MET A 354 -16.58 -36.57 -1.54
CA MET A 354 -17.09 -37.42 -2.62
C MET A 354 -18.18 -38.39 -2.16
N PHE A 355 -18.12 -38.83 -0.90
CA PHE A 355 -19.15 -39.68 -0.29
C PHE A 355 -20.42 -38.88 0.02
N CYS A 356 -20.28 -37.61 0.42
CA CYS A 356 -21.39 -36.75 0.83
C CYS A 356 -22.04 -35.94 -0.29
N LEU A 357 -21.24 -35.41 -1.21
CA LEU A 357 -21.65 -34.36 -2.14
C LEU A 357 -21.56 -34.82 -3.59
N THR A 358 -22.47 -34.30 -4.41
CA THR A 358 -22.36 -34.42 -5.86
C THR A 358 -21.28 -33.47 -6.38
N ARG A 359 -20.74 -33.75 -7.58
CA ARG A 359 -19.75 -32.88 -8.24
C ARG A 359 -20.24 -31.44 -8.40
N HIS A 360 -21.53 -31.25 -8.66
CA HIS A 360 -22.11 -29.92 -8.76
C HIS A 360 -22.07 -29.18 -7.41
N LEU A 361 -22.43 -29.84 -6.31
CA LEU A 361 -22.39 -29.24 -4.97
C LEU A 361 -20.96 -28.93 -4.50
N MET A 362 -19.97 -29.77 -4.84
CA MET A 362 -18.56 -29.45 -4.56
C MET A 362 -18.06 -28.23 -5.34
N ASN A 363 -18.50 -28.05 -6.58
CA ASN A 363 -18.19 -26.85 -7.35
C ASN A 363 -18.82 -25.60 -6.71
N ARG A 364 -20.08 -25.70 -6.27
CA ARG A 364 -20.80 -24.63 -5.55
C ARG A 364 -20.13 -24.26 -4.21
N LEU A 365 -19.70 -25.27 -3.45
CA LEU A 365 -18.91 -25.09 -2.23
C LEU A 365 -17.64 -24.28 -2.54
N TRP A 366 -16.88 -24.70 -3.56
CA TRP A 366 -15.68 -23.99 -3.99
C TRP A 366 -15.98 -22.57 -4.45
N GLU A 367 -17.04 -22.33 -5.25
CA GLU A 367 -17.47 -21.00 -5.68
C GLU A 367 -17.71 -20.07 -4.49
N SER A 368 -18.33 -20.56 -3.41
CA SER A 368 -18.60 -19.78 -2.19
C SER A 368 -17.39 -19.53 -1.29
N ALA A 369 -16.26 -20.21 -1.52
CA ALA A 369 -15.10 -20.13 -0.63
C ALA A 369 -14.37 -18.78 -0.74
N LEU A 370 -14.04 -18.19 0.40
CA LEU A 370 -13.35 -16.90 0.48
C LEU A 370 -11.88 -17.09 0.88
N PRO A 371 -10.92 -16.36 0.28
CA PRO A 371 -9.52 -16.47 0.65
C PRO A 371 -9.30 -15.93 2.06
N VAL A 372 -8.50 -16.64 2.85
CA VAL A 372 -8.11 -16.27 4.21
C VAL A 372 -6.63 -16.60 4.41
N ILE A 373 -5.96 -15.76 5.19
CA ILE A 373 -4.55 -15.93 5.56
C ILE A 373 -4.45 -16.23 7.04
N TYR A 374 -3.63 -17.22 7.36
CA TYR A 374 -3.27 -17.59 8.71
C TYR A 374 -1.81 -17.21 8.98
N LEU A 375 -1.58 -16.64 10.15
CA LEU A 375 -0.24 -16.29 10.63
C LEU A 375 0.30 -17.42 11.50
N ASN A 376 1.59 -17.34 11.86
CA ASN A 376 2.22 -18.34 12.70
C ASN A 376 1.45 -18.55 14.01
N ASP A 377 1.29 -19.81 14.41
CA ASP A 377 0.60 -20.29 15.61
C ASP A 377 -0.91 -19.99 15.66
N GLU A 378 -1.50 -19.43 14.60
CA GLU A 378 -2.94 -19.27 14.55
C GLU A 378 -3.63 -20.63 14.38
N LYS A 379 -4.62 -20.89 15.25
CA LYS A 379 -5.40 -22.12 15.20
C LYS A 379 -6.52 -21.97 14.17
N LEU A 380 -6.50 -22.81 13.15
CA LEU A 380 -7.52 -22.86 12.09
C LEU A 380 -8.80 -23.49 12.63
N VAL A 381 -8.65 -24.65 13.27
CA VAL A 381 -9.70 -25.38 13.98
C VAL A 381 -9.13 -25.92 15.28
N VAL A 382 -9.99 -26.08 16.29
CA VAL A 382 -9.60 -26.60 17.60
C VAL A 382 -10.52 -27.76 17.95
N GLN A 383 -9.93 -28.87 18.38
CA GLN A 383 -10.65 -30.06 18.78
C GLN A 383 -11.70 -29.73 19.86
N GLY A 384 -12.92 -30.23 19.68
CA GLY A 384 -14.05 -29.98 20.59
C GLY A 384 -14.75 -28.63 20.40
N GLN A 385 -14.19 -27.69 19.63
CA GLN A 385 -14.94 -26.49 19.24
C GLN A 385 -16.05 -26.85 18.26
N PRO A 386 -17.17 -26.11 18.27
CA PRO A 386 -18.27 -26.35 17.35
C PRO A 386 -17.82 -26.22 15.89
N PHE A 387 -18.26 -27.16 15.05
CA PHE A 387 -18.04 -27.15 13.62
C PHE A 387 -18.83 -26.00 12.97
N GLN A 388 -18.11 -24.94 12.59
CA GLN A 388 -18.66 -23.68 12.10
C GLN A 388 -18.29 -23.35 10.66
N GLN A 389 -17.21 -23.93 10.12
CA GLN A 389 -16.69 -23.57 8.80
C GLN A 389 -15.87 -24.71 8.20
N PHE A 390 -15.89 -24.81 6.88
CA PHE A 390 -14.93 -25.60 6.13
C PHE A 390 -13.69 -24.76 5.85
N ILE A 391 -12.51 -25.35 5.97
CA ILE A 391 -11.24 -24.70 5.64
C ILE A 391 -10.48 -25.59 4.66
N ILE A 392 -10.30 -25.09 3.44
CA ILE A 392 -9.60 -25.76 2.36
C ILE A 392 -8.16 -25.25 2.34
N LEU A 393 -7.21 -26.10 2.73
CA LEU A 393 -5.80 -25.76 2.77
C LEU A 393 -5.27 -25.57 1.33
N HIS A 394 -4.58 -24.45 1.08
CA HIS A 394 -4.09 -24.10 -0.26
C HIS A 394 -2.57 -24.01 -0.36
N SER A 395 -1.95 -23.28 0.56
CA SER A 395 -0.50 -23.07 0.57
C SER A 395 -0.03 -22.84 1.99
N GLY A 396 1.13 -23.39 2.38
CA GLY A 396 1.72 -23.19 3.70
C GLY A 396 2.01 -24.49 4.44
N VAL A 397 2.39 -24.35 5.70
CA VAL A 397 2.72 -25.48 6.57
C VAL A 397 1.75 -25.49 7.74
N PHE A 398 1.19 -26.65 8.03
CA PHE A 398 0.16 -26.84 9.05
C PHE A 398 0.57 -27.96 9.98
N GLU A 399 0.33 -27.78 11.27
CA GLU A 399 0.50 -28.82 12.28
C GLU A 399 -0.87 -29.29 12.74
N THR A 400 -1.15 -30.57 12.52
CA THR A 400 -2.38 -31.21 12.98
C THR A 400 -2.07 -32.04 14.21
N THR A 401 -2.82 -31.78 15.28
CA THR A 401 -2.81 -32.57 16.49
C THR A 401 -4.13 -33.31 16.65
N PHE A 402 -4.06 -34.62 16.87
CA PHE A 402 -5.22 -35.46 17.12
C PHE A 402 -4.89 -36.50 18.19
N ILE A 403 -5.93 -36.98 18.87
CA ILE A 403 -5.81 -37.99 19.93
C ILE A 403 -6.01 -39.35 19.28
N ALA A 404 -5.00 -40.22 19.32
CA ALA A 404 -5.14 -41.60 18.89
C ALA A 404 -5.87 -42.44 19.96
N GLY A 405 -6.31 -43.64 19.59
CA GLY A 405 -7.13 -44.51 20.46
C GLY A 405 -6.49 -44.94 21.79
N ASN A 406 -5.21 -44.63 22.01
CA ASN A 406 -4.44 -44.83 23.24
C ASN A 406 -4.37 -43.57 24.14
N ASN A 407 -5.15 -42.51 23.86
CA ASN A 407 -5.06 -41.19 24.49
C ASN A 407 -3.71 -40.48 24.31
N GLU A 408 -2.85 -40.93 23.39
CA GLU A 408 -1.63 -40.19 23.04
C GLU A 408 -1.92 -39.13 21.98
N HIS A 409 -1.29 -37.97 22.14
CA HIS A 409 -1.35 -36.88 21.17
C HIS A 409 -0.33 -37.11 20.05
N HIS A 410 -0.84 -37.30 18.83
CA HIS A 410 -0.01 -37.35 17.63
C HIS A 410 -0.01 -36.00 16.95
N THR A 411 1.19 -35.50 16.64
CA THR A 411 1.39 -34.26 15.89
C THR A 411 1.98 -34.58 14.54
N VAL A 412 1.32 -34.11 13.48
CA VAL A 412 1.78 -34.27 12.10
C VAL A 412 1.88 -32.92 11.43
N ARG A 413 3.03 -32.67 10.80
CA ARG A 413 3.29 -31.50 9.97
C ARG A 413 2.93 -31.81 8.52
N ILE A 414 2.21 -30.90 7.91
CA ILE A 414 1.65 -31.03 6.57
C ILE A 414 2.05 -29.79 5.79
N THR A 415 2.83 -29.98 4.74
CA THR A 415 3.25 -28.92 3.83
C THR A 415 2.38 -29.00 2.58
N VAL A 416 1.67 -27.92 2.28
CA VAL A 416 0.79 -27.80 1.11
C VAL A 416 1.36 -26.73 0.19
N ASN A 417 1.49 -27.03 -1.10
CA ASN A 417 1.90 -26.07 -2.12
C ASN A 417 1.05 -26.27 -3.37
N GLY A 418 -0.13 -25.64 -3.42
CA GLY A 418 -1.10 -25.85 -4.47
C GLY A 418 -1.61 -27.29 -4.50
N GLU A 419 -1.22 -28.05 -5.53
CA GLU A 419 -1.61 -29.46 -5.66
C GLU A 419 -0.58 -30.45 -5.06
N ALA A 420 0.59 -29.97 -4.65
CA ALA A 420 1.61 -30.80 -4.00
C ALA A 420 1.40 -30.85 -2.48
N THR A 421 1.58 -32.03 -1.89
CA THR A 421 1.47 -32.23 -0.43
C THR A 421 2.61 -33.11 0.05
N ALA A 422 3.25 -32.71 1.15
CA ALA A 422 4.25 -33.50 1.87
C ALA A 422 3.87 -33.58 3.36
N MET A 423 4.16 -34.70 4.01
CA MET A 423 3.75 -34.99 5.38
C MET A 423 4.93 -35.51 6.20
N GLU A 424 5.10 -34.98 7.41
CA GLU A 424 6.18 -35.33 8.34
C GLU A 424 5.61 -35.51 9.76
N VAL A 425 5.88 -36.64 10.41
CA VAL A 425 5.39 -36.92 11.77
C VAL A 425 6.36 -36.34 12.79
N LEU A 426 5.87 -35.51 13.72
CA LEU A 426 6.69 -34.82 14.72
C LEU A 426 6.67 -35.48 16.10
N SER A 427 5.56 -36.15 16.47
CA SER A 427 5.46 -36.85 17.77
C SER A 427 4.55 -38.09 17.74
N GLY A 428 5.05 -39.16 18.36
CA GLY A 428 4.42 -40.47 18.63
C GLY A 428 5.49 -41.40 19.21
N SER A 429 5.18 -42.21 20.22
CA SER A 429 6.18 -43.08 20.87
C SER A 429 6.93 -43.92 19.83
N VAL A 430 8.25 -43.68 19.74
CA VAL A 430 9.19 -44.50 18.98
C VAL A 430 9.70 -45.57 19.93
N ASP A 431 8.86 -46.53 20.32
CA ASP A 431 9.31 -47.76 21.00
C ASP A 431 8.28 -48.90 20.86
N ASN A 432 8.22 -49.47 19.64
CA ASN A 432 8.60 -50.86 19.41
C ASN A 432 8.50 -51.19 17.91
N VAL A 433 9.51 -51.92 17.42
CA VAL A 433 9.73 -52.33 16.01
C VAL A 433 10.54 -51.34 15.15
N PHE A 434 11.69 -50.88 15.65
CA PHE A 434 12.83 -50.63 14.78
C PHE A 434 13.38 -51.96 14.25
N SER A 435 12.76 -52.48 13.18
CA SER A 435 13.39 -53.35 12.17
C SER A 435 12.46 -53.75 11.01
N LYS A 436 11.19 -53.34 10.99
CA LYS A 436 10.32 -53.48 9.80
C LYS A 436 9.30 -52.34 9.76
N GLY A 437 9.49 -51.36 8.87
CA GLY A 437 8.40 -50.42 8.58
C GLY A 437 8.80 -48.99 8.26
N ARG A 438 9.74 -48.76 7.33
CA ARG A 438 9.81 -47.48 6.61
C ARG A 438 8.59 -47.26 5.69
N ASP A 439 7.78 -48.30 5.49
CA ASP A 439 6.69 -48.38 4.50
C ASP A 439 5.26 -48.15 5.04
N ASN A 440 5.05 -48.05 6.37
CA ASN A 440 3.69 -47.96 6.93
C ASN A 440 3.16 -46.54 7.15
N ILE A 441 4.04 -45.54 7.27
CA ILE A 441 3.63 -44.14 7.53
C ILE A 441 3.30 -43.38 6.23
N SER A 442 3.80 -43.87 5.08
CA SER A 442 3.46 -43.37 3.74
C SER A 442 2.01 -43.66 3.30
N LYS A 443 1.15 -44.19 4.20
CA LYS A 443 -0.25 -44.53 3.94
C LYS A 443 -1.27 -43.75 4.79
N THR A 444 -0.81 -42.90 5.70
CA THR A 444 -1.68 -42.07 6.55
C THR A 444 -2.39 -41.03 5.69
N PHE A 445 -3.71 -41.14 5.55
CA PHE A 445 -4.51 -40.17 4.80
C PHE A 445 -4.77 -38.91 5.63
N PHE A 446 -4.75 -37.75 4.99
CA PHE A 446 -5.17 -36.49 5.60
C PHE A 446 -6.04 -35.70 4.63
N SER A 447 -7.22 -35.28 5.10
CA SER A 447 -8.09 -34.40 4.32
C SER A 447 -7.51 -32.99 4.30
N LEU A 448 -7.26 -32.45 3.11
CA LEU A 448 -6.92 -31.04 2.94
C LEU A 448 -8.13 -30.11 3.10
N VAL A 449 -9.33 -30.66 3.31
CA VAL A 449 -10.54 -29.92 3.64
C VAL A 449 -10.92 -30.20 5.09
N LEU A 450 -10.55 -29.28 5.97
CA LEU A 450 -10.93 -29.33 7.38
C LEU A 450 -12.45 -29.14 7.50
N GLY A 451 -13.11 -30.00 8.28
CA GLY A 451 -14.58 -30.05 8.37
C GLY A 451 -15.24 -31.08 7.45
N ALA A 452 -14.51 -31.68 6.50
CA ALA A 452 -15.09 -32.68 5.58
C ALA A 452 -15.53 -33.96 6.31
N TYR A 453 -14.70 -34.46 7.23
CA TYR A 453 -15.04 -35.61 8.06
C TYR A 453 -16.20 -35.30 9.01
N GLU A 454 -16.18 -34.12 9.66
CA GLU A 454 -17.24 -33.69 10.57
C GLU A 454 -18.58 -33.60 9.85
N CYS A 455 -18.60 -33.06 8.63
CA CYS A 455 -19.77 -33.02 7.78
C CYS A 455 -20.26 -34.44 7.42
N ALA A 456 -19.35 -35.32 6.99
CA ALA A 456 -19.68 -36.68 6.58
C ALA A 456 -20.18 -37.57 7.73
N SER A 457 -19.71 -37.32 8.94
CA SER A 457 -20.09 -38.05 10.16
C SER A 457 -21.23 -37.38 10.93
N SER A 458 -21.74 -36.24 10.45
CA SER A 458 -22.72 -35.41 11.16
C SER A 458 -22.27 -35.00 12.57
N MET A 459 -20.98 -34.75 12.76
CA MET A 459 -20.43 -34.29 14.03
C MET A 459 -20.68 -32.80 14.24
N SER A 460 -20.96 -32.42 15.50
CA SER A 460 -21.16 -31.03 15.89
C SER A 460 -19.86 -30.29 16.23
N GLN A 461 -18.75 -31.01 16.37
CA GLN A 461 -17.46 -30.48 16.83
C GLN A 461 -16.30 -31.02 16.00
N TYR A 462 -15.21 -30.24 15.91
CA TYR A 462 -13.98 -30.67 15.23
C TYR A 462 -13.29 -31.82 15.99
N CYS A 463 -12.76 -32.80 15.25
CA CYS A 463 -12.06 -33.95 15.83
C CYS A 463 -10.56 -33.74 16.04
N SER A 464 -9.98 -32.72 15.43
CA SER A 464 -8.55 -32.39 15.50
C SER A 464 -8.32 -30.90 15.70
N THR A 465 -7.14 -30.54 16.24
CA THR A 465 -6.67 -29.15 16.27
C THR A 465 -5.66 -28.96 15.15
N VAL A 466 -5.86 -27.95 14.30
CA VAL A 466 -4.93 -27.61 13.21
C VAL A 466 -4.40 -26.20 13.44
N THR A 467 -3.08 -26.04 13.42
CA THR A 467 -2.39 -24.77 13.65
C THR A 467 -1.50 -24.43 12.45
N SER A 468 -1.46 -23.16 12.06
CA SER A 468 -0.55 -22.69 11.02
C SER A 468 0.87 -22.60 11.55
N TYR A 469 1.83 -23.12 10.80
CA TYR A 469 3.25 -22.98 11.04
C TYR A 469 3.84 -22.06 9.97
N GLY A 470 3.95 -20.77 10.30
CA GLY A 470 4.29 -19.70 9.38
C GLY A 470 3.07 -19.06 8.69
N LEU A 471 3.35 -18.36 7.59
CA LEU A 471 2.33 -17.72 6.76
C LEU A 471 1.67 -18.79 5.87
N SER A 472 0.36 -18.94 6.01
CA SER A 472 -0.41 -19.93 5.26
C SER A 472 -1.66 -19.33 4.63
N GLU A 473 -2.03 -19.85 3.47
CA GLU A 473 -3.19 -19.44 2.68
C GLU A 473 -4.20 -20.60 2.65
N ALA A 474 -5.47 -20.27 2.85
CA ALA A 474 -6.56 -21.23 2.79
C ALA A 474 -7.83 -20.56 2.24
N PHE A 475 -8.83 -21.37 1.91
CA PHE A 475 -10.15 -20.88 1.52
C PHE A 475 -11.20 -21.36 2.52
N VAL A 476 -12.02 -20.44 3.01
CA VAL A 476 -13.00 -20.70 4.06
C VAL A 476 -14.42 -20.63 3.50
N VAL A 477 -15.26 -21.59 3.90
CA VAL A 477 -16.70 -21.56 3.67
C VAL A 477 -17.42 -21.70 5.00
N ASP A 478 -18.22 -20.70 5.36
CA ASP A 478 -19.06 -20.78 6.56
C ASP A 478 -20.07 -21.92 6.44
N ARG A 479 -20.26 -22.67 7.53
CA ARG A 479 -21.23 -23.78 7.58
C ARG A 479 -22.64 -23.32 7.26
N ALA A 480 -23.06 -22.15 7.74
CA ALA A 480 -24.39 -21.60 7.44
C ALA A 480 -24.59 -21.36 5.94
N SER A 481 -23.56 -20.81 5.26
CA SER A 481 -23.56 -20.59 3.81
C SER A 481 -23.60 -21.92 3.05
N PHE A 482 -22.85 -22.92 3.52
CA PHE A 482 -22.89 -24.27 2.95
C PHE A 482 -24.24 -24.96 3.16
N ASP A 483 -24.80 -24.90 4.36
CA ASP A 483 -26.10 -25.49 4.67
C ASP A 483 -27.20 -24.89 3.80
N ALA A 484 -27.10 -23.61 3.42
CA ALA A 484 -28.02 -22.98 2.47
C ALA A 484 -27.87 -23.50 1.02
N LEU A 485 -26.71 -24.06 0.65
CA LEU A 485 -26.47 -24.66 -0.67
C LEU A 485 -26.99 -26.10 -0.79
N LEU A 486 -27.20 -26.79 0.34
CA LEU A 486 -27.60 -28.19 0.37
C LEU A 486 -29.10 -28.37 0.12
N PRO A 487 -29.50 -29.20 -0.86
CA PRO A 487 -30.90 -29.61 -1.04
C PRO A 487 -31.46 -30.28 0.21
N VAL A 488 -32.75 -30.05 0.50
CA VAL A 488 -33.42 -30.58 1.70
C VAL A 488 -33.37 -32.11 1.71
N GLU A 489 -33.58 -32.75 0.56
CA GLU A 489 -33.61 -34.21 0.46
C GLU A 489 -32.24 -34.83 0.74
N LEU A 490 -31.15 -34.14 0.37
CA LEU A 490 -29.80 -34.59 0.67
C LEU A 490 -29.51 -34.49 2.18
N LYS A 491 -29.98 -33.43 2.85
CA LYS A 491 -29.83 -33.28 4.31
C LYS A 491 -30.54 -34.41 5.05
N GLU A 492 -31.79 -34.70 4.65
CA GLU A 492 -32.56 -35.79 5.24
C GLU A 492 -31.87 -37.16 5.06
N ILE A 493 -31.30 -37.42 3.87
CA ILE A 493 -30.52 -38.64 3.62
C ILE A 493 -29.30 -38.72 4.54
N MET A 494 -28.55 -37.62 4.70
CA MET A 494 -27.39 -37.57 5.58
C MET A 494 -27.77 -37.80 7.06
N GLU A 495 -28.93 -37.30 7.49
CA GLU A 495 -29.43 -37.47 8.85
C GLU A 495 -30.06 -38.84 9.13
N ALA A 496 -30.63 -39.50 8.12
CA ALA A 496 -31.34 -40.77 8.27
C ALA A 496 -30.42 -41.99 8.10
N ASP A 497 -29.45 -41.96 7.17
CA ASP A 497 -28.65 -43.13 6.81
C ASP A 497 -27.53 -43.39 7.85
N LYS A 498 -27.81 -44.29 8.81
CA LYS A 498 -26.85 -44.69 9.84
C LYS A 498 -25.75 -45.60 9.29
N GLY A 499 -26.06 -46.44 8.30
CA GLY A 499 -25.08 -47.37 7.71
C GLY A 499 -23.99 -46.62 6.96
N ALA A 500 -24.36 -45.61 6.16
CA ALA A 500 -23.39 -44.75 5.50
C ALA A 500 -22.48 -44.00 6.49
N ARG A 501 -23.02 -43.54 7.63
CA ARG A 501 -22.22 -42.89 8.70
C ARG A 501 -21.26 -43.85 9.39
N GLU A 502 -21.65 -45.09 9.63
CA GLU A 502 -20.76 -46.10 10.18
C GLU A 502 -19.57 -46.39 9.26
N ILE A 503 -19.76 -46.36 7.94
CA ILE A 503 -18.68 -46.49 6.94
C ILE A 503 -17.72 -45.30 7.05
N VAL A 504 -18.22 -44.07 7.18
CA VAL A 504 -17.39 -42.88 7.36
C VAL A 504 -16.57 -42.97 8.67
N TYR A 505 -17.23 -43.33 9.77
CA TYR A 505 -16.57 -43.47 11.06
C TYR A 505 -15.50 -44.56 11.06
N SER A 506 -15.79 -45.72 10.48
CA SER A 506 -14.82 -46.83 10.38
C SER A 506 -13.63 -46.48 9.49
N SER A 507 -13.86 -45.79 8.36
CA SER A 507 -12.79 -45.29 7.49
C SER A 507 -11.86 -44.31 8.21
N HIS A 508 -12.41 -43.34 8.94
CA HIS A 508 -11.62 -42.38 9.72
C HIS A 508 -10.85 -43.06 10.86
N LYS A 509 -11.50 -43.95 11.61
CA LYS A 509 -10.89 -44.68 12.73
C LYS A 509 -9.71 -45.56 12.30
N GLN A 510 -9.81 -46.17 11.12
CA GLN A 510 -8.75 -47.02 10.56
C GLN A 510 -7.75 -46.24 9.69
N ASN A 511 -8.00 -44.94 9.49
CA ASN A 511 -7.25 -44.06 8.61
C ASN A 511 -7.07 -44.62 7.19
N ASP A 512 -8.13 -45.26 6.67
CA ASP A 512 -8.14 -45.93 5.38
C ASP A 512 -9.24 -45.34 4.47
N PRO A 513 -8.89 -44.39 3.56
CA PRO A 513 -9.85 -43.77 2.66
C PRO A 513 -10.35 -44.72 1.55
N SER A 514 -9.72 -45.88 1.37
CA SER A 514 -10.14 -46.86 0.37
C SER A 514 -11.50 -47.48 0.70
N GLN A 515 -11.89 -47.48 1.99
CA GLN A 515 -13.20 -47.94 2.45
C GLN A 515 -14.35 -47.06 1.93
N LEU A 516 -14.16 -45.74 1.95
CA LEU A 516 -15.12 -44.79 1.36
C LEU A 516 -15.19 -44.95 -0.16
N THR A 517 -14.03 -45.13 -0.79
CA THR A 517 -13.92 -45.29 -2.25
C THR A 517 -14.61 -46.57 -2.73
N SER A 518 -14.44 -47.68 -2.00
CA SER A 518 -15.05 -48.98 -2.32
C SER A 518 -16.57 -48.98 -2.10
N ASN A 519 -17.03 -48.20 -1.12
CA ASN A 519 -18.45 -48.11 -0.75
C ASN A 519 -19.15 -46.86 -1.31
N MET A 520 -18.61 -46.20 -2.35
CA MET A 520 -19.22 -45.00 -2.93
C MET A 520 -20.67 -45.19 -3.39
N HIS A 521 -21.08 -46.41 -3.75
CA HIS A 521 -22.45 -46.74 -4.16
C HIS A 521 -23.47 -46.68 -3.02
N LEU A 522 -22.99 -46.74 -1.76
CA LEU A 522 -23.73 -46.57 -0.51
C LEU A 522 -23.56 -45.16 0.08
N GLY A 523 -22.83 -44.27 -0.59
CA GLY A 523 -22.63 -42.91 -0.13
C GLY A 523 -23.88 -42.04 -0.28
N PHE A 524 -23.98 -41.00 0.56
CA PHE A 524 -25.12 -40.06 0.55
C PHE A 524 -25.35 -39.44 -0.83
N ALA A 525 -24.27 -39.08 -1.54
CA ALA A 525 -24.37 -38.54 -2.90
C ALA A 525 -24.93 -39.55 -3.92
N ALA A 526 -24.68 -40.85 -3.73
CA ALA A 526 -25.22 -41.90 -4.58
C ALA A 526 -26.70 -42.18 -4.26
N ALA A 527 -27.05 -42.23 -2.97
CA ALA A 527 -28.43 -42.33 -2.52
C ALA A 527 -29.29 -41.17 -3.03
N TYR A 528 -28.78 -39.94 -2.93
CA TYR A 528 -29.46 -38.74 -3.44
C TYR A 528 -29.66 -38.77 -4.96
N ARG A 529 -28.66 -39.20 -5.74
CA ARG A 529 -28.82 -39.38 -7.20
C ARG A 529 -29.90 -40.39 -7.54
N LYS A 530 -29.91 -41.55 -6.87
CA LYS A 530 -30.94 -42.58 -7.05
C LYS A 530 -32.33 -42.06 -6.70
N ALA A 531 -32.48 -41.34 -5.59
CA ALA A 531 -33.76 -40.75 -5.18
C ALA A 531 -34.29 -39.76 -6.23
N ARG A 532 -33.42 -38.89 -6.76
CA ARG A 532 -33.77 -37.92 -7.81
C ARG A 532 -34.14 -38.58 -9.14
N GLU A 533 -33.43 -39.65 -9.53
CA GLU A 533 -33.74 -40.43 -10.73
C GLU A 533 -35.08 -41.19 -10.61
N CYS A 534 -35.44 -41.67 -9.42
CA CYS A 534 -36.73 -42.28 -9.15
C CYS A 534 -37.88 -41.27 -9.22
N HIS A 535 -37.72 -40.07 -8.67
CA HIS A 535 -38.71 -38.99 -8.78
C HIS A 535 -38.96 -38.58 -10.24
N LEU A 536 -37.90 -38.41 -11.04
CA LEU A 536 -38.01 -38.06 -12.47
C LEU A 536 -38.71 -39.14 -13.32
N LYS A 537 -38.64 -40.41 -12.91
CA LYS A 537 -39.35 -41.51 -13.57
C LYS A 537 -40.80 -41.67 -13.09
N GLY A 538 -41.13 -41.20 -11.88
CA GLY A 538 -42.48 -41.23 -11.32
C GLY A 538 -43.41 -40.15 -11.85
N ASP A 539 -42.87 -38.99 -12.25
CA ASP A 539 -43.64 -37.87 -12.84
C ASP A 539 -43.92 -38.04 -14.35
N ALA A 540 -43.48 -39.15 -14.97
CA ALA A 540 -43.63 -39.45 -16.39
C ALA A 540 -44.71 -40.51 -16.71
N ILE A 541 -45.63 -40.79 -15.77
CA ILE A 541 -46.75 -41.74 -15.94
C ILE A 541 -48.09 -41.01 -15.90
#